data_AF-A0A1M5SMQ4-F1
#
_entry.id   AF-A0A1M5SMQ4-F1
#
_cell.length_a   1.000
_cell.length_b   1.000
_cell.length_c   1.000
_cell.angle_alpha   90.00
_cell.angle_beta   90.00
_cell.angle_gamma   90.00
#
_symmetry.space_group_name_H-M   'P 1'
#
loop_
_entity.id
_entity.type
_entity.pdbx_description
1 polymer ?
#
loop_
_entity_poly.entity_id
_entity_poly.type
_entity_poly.pdbx_seq_one_letter_code
_entity_poly.pdbx_strand_id
1 'polypeptide(L)' 'MANITYIGFDDYSQRYSYEITFNSEFDRIKFQNKFNMNFRGSEVQAEIDKFQVCTEKVVFTDESYKDKIRSIIERMLI' A
#
# COMPACT_ATOMS: atom_id res chain seq x y z
N MET A 1 8.43 -9.56 -9.37
CA MET A 1 7.89 -9.71 -7.99
C MET A 1 8.01 -8.35 -7.34
N ALA A 2 6.93 -7.83 -6.78
CA ALA A 2 6.97 -6.55 -6.07
C ALA A 2 7.66 -6.74 -4.70
N ASN A 3 8.38 -5.73 -4.24
CA ASN A 3 8.98 -5.71 -2.90
C ASN A 3 8.04 -5.00 -1.93
N ILE A 4 7.83 -5.54 -0.73
CA ILE A 4 6.94 -4.96 0.29
C ILE A 4 7.78 -4.62 1.53
N THR A 5 7.82 -3.35 1.90
CA THR A 5 8.56 -2.83 3.05
C THR A 5 7.60 -2.18 4.03
N TYR A 6 7.68 -2.54 5.31
CA TYR A 6 6.95 -1.82 6.36
C TYR A 6 7.75 -0.58 6.76
N ILE A 7 7.15 0.60 6.61
CA ILE A 7 7.81 1.88 6.92
C ILE A 7 7.58 2.27 8.39
N GLY A 8 6.45 1.86 8.97
CA GLY A 8 6.07 2.25 10.32
C GLY A 8 5.13 3.45 10.36
N PHE A 9 5.01 4.04 11.55
CA PHE A 9 4.20 5.22 11.79
C PHE A 9 4.89 6.49 11.26
N ASP A 10 4.12 7.33 10.57
CA ASP A 10 4.55 8.64 10.08
C ASP A 10 3.80 9.73 10.85
N ASP A 11 4.53 10.50 11.67
CA ASP A 11 3.99 11.55 12.53
C ASP A 11 3.29 12.68 11.76
N TYR A 12 3.72 12.95 10.51
CA TYR A 12 3.14 14.02 9.70
C TYR A 12 1.76 13.64 9.17
N SER A 13 1.63 12.40 8.67
CA SER A 13 0.36 11.88 8.16
C SER A 13 -0.50 11.22 9.24
N GLN A 14 0.04 11.03 10.45
CA GLN A 14 -0.55 10.29 11.57
C GLN A 14 -1.06 8.90 11.16
N ARG A 15 -0.29 8.22 10.31
CA ARG A 15 -0.67 6.92 9.73
C ARG A 15 0.52 5.98 9.68
N TYR A 16 0.23 4.69 9.77
CA TYR A 16 1.14 3.62 9.45
C TYR A 16 1.20 3.40 7.94
N SER A 17 2.32 2.90 7.45
CA SER A 17 2.45 2.63 6.02
C SER A 17 3.30 1.43 5.64
N TYR A 18 2.91 0.83 4.52
CA TYR A 18 3.73 -0.07 3.72
C TYR A 18 4.13 0.64 2.43
N GLU A 19 5.35 0.39 1.98
CA GLU A 19 5.84 0.75 0.66
C GLU A 19 5.92 -0.51 -0.20
N ILE A 20 5.40 -0.42 -1.42
CA ILE A 20 5.39 -1.52 -2.38
C ILE A 20 6.06 -1.04 -3.66
N THR A 21 7.21 -1.61 -3.99
CA THR A 21 7.95 -1.30 -5.22
C THR A 21 7.64 -2.34 -6.28
N PHE A 22 7.12 -1.88 -7.42
CA PHE A 22 6.77 -2.71 -8.58
C PHE A 22 7.86 -2.66 -9.65
N ASN A 23 7.87 -3.68 -10.51
CA ASN A 23 8.77 -3.73 -11.67
C ASN A 23 8.29 -2.84 -12.83
N SER A 24 7.01 -2.48 -12.84
CA SER A 24 6.41 -1.66 -13.89
C SER A 24 5.34 -0.74 -13.31
N GLU A 25 5.17 0.42 -13.93
CA GLU A 25 4.07 1.35 -13.62
C GLU A 25 2.70 0.68 -13.83
N PHE A 26 2.58 -0.16 -14.87
CA PHE A 26 1.34 -0.86 -15.17
C PHE A 26 0.89 -1.77 -14.00
N ASP A 27 1.82 -2.54 -13.42
CA ASP A 27 1.51 -3.40 -12.27
C ASP A 27 1.12 -2.59 -11.04
N ARG A 28 1.78 -1.45 -10.80
CA ARG A 28 1.43 -0.52 -9.73
C ARG A 28 -0.01 0.00 -9.90
N ILE A 29 -0.35 0.52 -11.09
CA ILE A 29 -1.69 1.05 -11.39
C ILE A 29 -2.75 -0.05 -11.20
N LYS A 30 -2.50 -1.26 -11.70
CA LYS A 30 -3.40 -2.41 -11.55
C LYS A 30 -3.62 -2.74 -10.07
N PHE A 31 -2.55 -2.77 -9.28
CA PHE A 31 -2.63 -2.98 -7.84
C PHE A 31 -3.43 -1.88 -7.16
N GLN A 32 -3.08 -0.61 -7.38
CA GLN A 32 -3.72 0.55 -6.77
C GLN A 32 -5.24 0.53 -6.99
N ASN A 33 -5.67 0.33 -8.24
CA ASN A 33 -7.08 0.28 -8.59
C ASN A 33 -7.80 -0.88 -7.87
N LYS A 34 -7.22 -2.08 -7.90
CA LYS A 34 -7.81 -3.26 -7.23
C LYS A 34 -7.87 -3.07 -5.71
N PHE A 35 -6.82 -2.51 -5.11
CA PHE A 35 -6.74 -2.29 -3.67
C PHE A 35 -7.77 -1.25 -3.22
N ASN A 36 -7.78 -0.06 -3.83
CA ASN A 36 -8.70 1.01 -3.47
C ASN A 36 -10.17 0.68 -3.76
N MET A 37 -10.47 -0.18 -4.74
CA MET A 37 -11.82 -0.70 -4.93
C MET A 37 -12.28 -1.60 -3.77
N ASN A 38 -11.39 -2.44 -3.23
CA ASN A 38 -11.72 -3.32 -2.10
C ASN A 38 -11.85 -2.57 -0.77
N PHE A 39 -11.16 -1.43 -0.65
CA PHE A 39 -11.07 -0.63 0.58
C PHE A 39 -11.80 0.71 0.47
N ARG A 40 -12.72 0.85 -0.48
CA ARG A 40 -13.43 2.10 -0.74
C ARG A 40 -14.21 2.56 0.49
N GLY A 41 -13.87 3.75 1.00
CA GLY A 41 -14.48 4.32 2.20
C GLY A 41 -13.94 3.77 3.52
N SER A 42 -12.84 3.00 3.48
CA SER A 42 -12.13 2.56 4.68
C SER A 42 -10.99 3.53 5.05
N GLU A 43 -10.43 3.37 6.24
CA GLU A 43 -9.24 4.11 6.71
C GLU A 43 -7.93 3.60 6.07
N VAL A 44 -8.02 2.65 5.16
CA VAL A 44 -6.90 2.03 4.45
C VAL A 44 -6.94 2.46 2.99
N GLN A 45 -5.82 2.95 2.46
CA GLN A 45 -5.74 3.42 1.08
C GLN A 45 -4.37 3.16 0.47
N ALA A 46 -4.35 2.85 -0.83
CA ALA A 46 -3.14 2.84 -1.64
C ALA A 46 -3.00 4.19 -2.37
N GLU A 47 -1.86 4.85 -2.16
CA GLU A 47 -1.52 6.13 -2.76
C GLU A 47 -0.19 6.02 -3.53
N ILE A 48 -0.10 6.68 -4.69
CA ILE A 48 1.13 6.70 -5.48
C ILE A 48 2.21 7.51 -4.75
N ASP A 49 3.46 7.02 -4.76
CA ASP A 49 4.59 7.85 -4.36
C ASP A 49 4.85 8.94 -5.41
N LYS A 50 4.82 10.20 -5.00
CA LYS A 50 4.95 11.36 -5.90
C LYS A 50 6.32 11.46 -6.57
N PHE A 51 7.34 10.81 -6.01
CA PHE A 51 8.72 10.83 -6.50
C PHE A 51 9.10 9.53 -7.23
N GLN A 52 8.40 8.42 -6.94
CA GLN A 52 8.69 7.10 -7.50
C GLN A 52 7.46 6.50 -8.19
N VAL A 53 7.41 6.59 -9.52
CA VAL A 53 6.27 6.16 -10.35
C VAL A 53 5.95 4.66 -10.25
N CYS A 54 6.92 3.83 -9.87
CA CYS A 54 6.75 2.40 -9.66
C CYS A 54 6.50 2.01 -8.20
N THR A 55 6.32 2.98 -7.31
CA THR A 55 6.16 2.75 -5.87
C THR A 55 4.77 3.18 -5.41
N GLU A 56 4.13 2.33 -4.63
CA GLU A 56 2.84 2.58 -4.00
C GLU A 56 3.00 2.59 -2.48
N LYS A 57 2.37 3.54 -1.80
CA LYS A 57 2.28 3.61 -0.36
C LYS A 57 0.88 3.18 0.09
N VAL A 58 0.80 2.08 0.83
CA VAL A 58 -0.45 1.67 1.48
C VAL A 58 -0.47 2.24 2.89
N VAL A 59 -1.38 3.17 3.16
CA VAL A 59 -1.53 3.87 4.43
C VAL A 59 -2.72 3.35 5.22
N PHE A 60 -2.59 3.31 6.56
CA PHE A 60 -3.64 2.87 7.48
C PHE A 60 -3.45 3.49 8.88
N THR A 61 -4.51 3.57 9.67
CA THR A 61 -4.58 4.36 10.92
C THR A 61 -4.20 3.59 12.20
N ASP A 62 -4.42 2.27 12.22
CA ASP A 62 -4.22 1.43 13.42
C ASP A 62 -3.20 0.31 13.16
N GLU A 63 -2.17 0.24 14.00
CA GLU A 63 -1.10 -0.76 13.92
C GLU A 63 -1.62 -2.19 14.05
N SER A 64 -2.77 -2.41 14.71
CA SER A 64 -3.38 -3.74 14.84
C SER A 64 -3.71 -4.37 13.48
N TYR A 65 -3.88 -3.55 12.43
CA TYR A 65 -4.12 -4.03 11.07
C TYR A 65 -2.86 -4.42 10.30
N LYS A 66 -1.66 -4.20 10.84
CA LYS A 66 -0.37 -4.41 10.17
C LYS A 66 -0.26 -5.77 9.47
N ASP A 67 -0.49 -6.87 10.18
CA ASP A 67 -0.34 -8.23 9.62
C ASP A 67 -1.48 -8.57 8.65
N LYS A 68 -2.69 -8.09 8.94
CA LYS A 68 -3.86 -8.26 8.07
C LYS A 68 -3.64 -7.57 6.71
N ILE A 69 -3.17 -6.32 6.72
CA ILE A 69 -2.89 -5.55 5.51
C ILE A 69 -1.76 -6.20 4.71
N ARG A 70 -0.69 -6.64 5.38
CA ARG A 70 0.39 -7.38 4.71
C ARG A 70 -0.11 -8.62 3.98
N SER A 71 -0.91 -9.46 4.65
CA SER A 71 -1.46 -10.66 4.03
C SER A 71 -2.36 -10.34 2.83
N ILE A 72 -3.13 -9.25 2.91
CA ILE A 72 -3.98 -8.81 1.79
C ILE A 72 -3.12 -8.33 0.61
N ILE A 73 -2.08 -7.52 0.86
CA ILE A 73 -1.14 -7.08 -0.17
C ILE A 73 -0.51 -8.30 -0.86
N GLU A 74 0.04 -9.24 -0.08
CA GLU A 74 0.68 -10.45 -0.60
C GLU A 74 -0.28 -11.27 -1.48
N ARG A 75 -1.53 -11.46 -1.03
CA ARG A 75 -2.57 -12.15 -1.83
C ARG A 75 -2.95 -11.43 -3.12
N MET A 76 -2.83 -10.10 -3.16
CA MET A 76 -3.14 -9.33 -4.36
C MET A 76 -2.02 -9.32 -5.40
N LEU A 77 -0.80 -9.67 -4.99
CA LEU A 77 0.41 -9.71 -5.81
C LEU A 77 0.68 -11.11 -6.43
N ILE A 78 -0.06 -12.14 -6.01
CA ILE A 78 -0.11 -13.47 -6.63
C ILE A 78 -1.07 -13.44 -7.84
#